data_AF-A0A257A1V9-F1
#
_entry.id   AF-A0A257A1V9-F1
#
_cell.length_a   1.000
_cell.length_b   1.000
_cell.length_c   1.000
_cell.angle_alpha   90.00
_cell.angle_beta   90.00
_cell.angle_gamma   90.00
#
_symmetry.space_group_name_H-M   'P 1'
#
loop_
_entity.id
_entity.type
_entity.pdbx_description
1 polymer ?
#
loop_
_entity_poly.entity_id
_entity_poly.type
_entity_poly.pdbx_seq_one_letter_code
_entity_poly.pdbx_strand_id
1 'polypeptide(L)'
;MESVYVPYVLIPLWQLKLRERYGIEVDKEIVKILVAARYSKSTWKWHRTAKRVADELIKRGISATHASQLAHKLVKAVATQ
;
A
#
# COMPACT_ATOMS: atom_id res chain seq x y z
N MET A 1 6.62 18.58 -1.16
CA MET A 1 6.26 17.32 -0.48
C MET A 1 7.54 16.63 -0.09
N GLU A 2 7.84 16.44 1.20
CA GLU A 2 9.01 15.63 1.60
C GLU A 2 8.88 14.24 0.98
N SER A 3 9.84 13.86 0.15
CA SER A 3 9.95 12.49 -0.35
C SER A 3 10.41 11.62 0.81
N VAL A 4 9.49 10.90 1.44
CA VAL A 4 9.84 9.89 2.43
C VAL A 4 10.67 8.82 1.71
N TYR A 5 11.96 8.76 2.02
CA TYR A 5 12.84 7.74 1.47
C TYR A 5 12.39 6.36 1.97
N VAL A 6 12.04 5.49 1.04
CA VAL A 6 11.75 4.08 1.33
C VAL A 6 12.98 3.26 0.91
N PRO A 7 13.74 2.70 1.86
CA PRO A 7 14.86 1.82 1.53
C PRO A 7 14.43 0.69 0.59
N TYR A 8 15.22 0.46 -0.47
CA TYR A 8 14.89 -0.51 -1.52
C TYR A 8 14.62 -1.91 -0.98
N VAL A 9 15.36 -2.31 0.06
CA VAL A 9 15.24 -3.60 0.75
C VAL A 9 13.87 -3.83 1.39
N LEU A 10 13.13 -2.76 1.74
CA LEU A 10 11.82 -2.90 2.37
C LEU A 10 10.75 -3.37 1.37
N ILE A 11 10.90 -3.06 0.08
CA ILE A 11 9.89 -3.41 -0.92
C ILE A 11 9.70 -4.94 -1.02
N PRO A 12 10.74 -5.76 -1.32
CA PRO A 12 10.55 -7.21 -1.41
C PRO A 12 10.12 -7.82 -0.08
N LEU A 13 10.58 -7.27 1.06
CA LEU A 13 10.17 -7.74 2.38
C LEU A 13 8.66 -7.52 2.62
N TRP A 14 8.13 -6.35 2.24
CA TRP A 14 6.71 -6.08 2.38
C TRP A 14 5.85 -6.87 1.39
N GLN A 15 6.33 -7.09 0.16
CA GLN A 15 5.66 -7.98 -0.79
C GLN A 15 5.56 -9.40 -0.22
N LEU A 16 6.66 -9.92 0.33
CA LEU A 16 6.68 -11.24 0.96
C LEU A 16 5.71 -11.32 2.14
N LYS A 17 5.74 -10.33 3.05
CA LYS A 17 4.83 -10.27 4.21
C LYS A 17 3.36 -10.21 3.80
N LEU A 18 3.02 -9.41 2.79
CA LEU A 18 1.64 -9.26 2.32
C LEU A 18 1.14 -10.55 1.66
N ARG A 19 2.01 -11.22 0.91
CA ARG A 19 1.71 -12.53 0.32
C ARG A 19 1.52 -13.60 1.40
N GLU A 20 2.45 -13.72 2.35
CA GLU A 20 2.40 -14.76 3.38
C GLU A 20 1.22 -14.61 4.35
N ARG A 21 0.92 -13.37 4.77
CA ARG A 21 -0.10 -13.12 5.80
C ARG A 21 -1.50 -12.93 5.24
N TYR A 22 -1.62 -12.46 4.01
CA TYR A 22 -2.92 -12.08 3.44
C TYR A 22 -3.20 -12.75 2.08
N GLY A 23 -2.26 -13.51 1.52
CA GLY A 23 -2.41 -14.12 0.20
C GLY A 23 -2.45 -13.10 -0.95
N ILE A 24 -1.97 -11.87 -0.72
CA ILE A 24 -2.08 -10.78 -1.69
C ILE A 24 -0.74 -10.57 -2.40
N GLU A 25 -0.72 -10.75 -3.71
CA GLU A 25 0.39 -10.28 -4.54
C GLU A 25 0.21 -8.80 -4.85
N VAL A 26 1.25 -8.02 -4.55
CA VAL A 26 1.20 -6.56 -4.64
C VAL A 26 2.36 -6.05 -5.46
N ASP A 27 2.04 -5.21 -6.43
CA ASP A 27 3.04 -4.55 -7.27
C ASP A 27 3.97 -3.63 -6.47
N LYS A 28 5.20 -3.49 -6.96
CA LYS A 28 6.26 -2.69 -6.33
C LYS A 28 5.83 -1.23 -6.08
N GLU A 29 5.08 -0.61 -7.00
CA GLU A 29 4.63 0.78 -6.85
C GLU A 29 3.62 0.93 -5.71
N ILE A 30 2.69 -0.01 -5.61
CA ILE A 30 1.70 -0.04 -4.53
C ILE A 30 2.39 -0.23 -3.17
N VAL A 31 3.38 -1.14 -3.10
CA VAL A 31 4.18 -1.32 -1.87
C VAL A 31 4.94 -0.04 -1.51
N LYS A 32 5.55 0.67 -2.47
CA LYS A 32 6.21 1.96 -2.19
C LYS A 32 5.23 2.97 -1.58
N ILE A 33 4.02 3.08 -2.10
CA ILE A 33 2.98 3.99 -1.59
C ILE A 33 2.63 3.64 -0.14
N LEU A 34 2.40 2.35 0.14
CA LEU A 34 2.05 1.86 1.48
C LEU A 34 3.17 2.10 2.50
N VAL A 35 4.41 1.77 2.12
CA VAL A 35 5.56 1.88 3.00
C VAL A 35 5.92 3.35 3.25
N ALA A 36 5.90 4.19 2.21
CA ALA A 36 6.11 5.63 2.38
C ALA A 36 5.08 6.25 3.34
N ALA A 37 3.82 5.82 3.27
CA ALA A 37 2.79 6.27 4.19
C ALA A 37 3.10 5.88 5.65
N ARG A 38 3.53 4.63 5.87
CA ARG A 38 3.92 4.11 7.20
C ARG A 38 5.04 4.91 7.85
N TYR A 39 6.09 5.24 7.11
CA TYR A 39 7.23 6.00 7.65
C TYR A 39 6.97 7.50 7.74
N SER A 40 5.86 7.97 7.18
CA SER A 40 5.45 9.34 7.34
C SER A 40 4.63 9.48 8.62
N LYS A 41 5.11 10.25 9.60
CA LYS A 41 4.56 10.40 10.97
C LYS A 41 3.18 11.10 11.04
N SER A 42 2.24 10.86 10.10
CA SER A 42 0.94 11.55 10.02
C SER A 42 -0.22 10.60 9.70
N THR A 43 -1.15 10.48 10.64
CA THR A 43 -2.35 9.62 10.59
C THR A 43 -3.36 10.02 9.52
N TRP A 44 -3.46 11.30 9.16
CA TRP A 44 -4.38 11.79 8.12
C TRP A 44 -3.99 11.34 6.69
N LYS A 45 -2.88 10.61 6.56
CA LYS A 45 -2.42 10.07 5.28
C LYS A 45 -3.06 8.74 4.92
N TRP A 46 -3.58 7.96 5.87
CA TRP A 46 -4.08 6.61 5.56
C TRP A 46 -5.27 6.60 4.58
N HIS A 47 -6.22 7.53 4.73
CA HIS A 47 -7.31 7.68 3.77
C HIS A 47 -6.82 8.07 2.37
N ARG A 48 -5.82 8.97 2.28
CA ARG A 48 -5.22 9.37 1.01
C ARG A 48 -4.38 8.25 0.39
N THR A 49 -3.68 7.48 1.20
CA THR A 49 -2.95 6.28 0.79
C THR A 49 -3.92 5.24 0.24
N ALA A 50 -5.03 4.97 0.92
CA ALA A 50 -6.05 4.04 0.45
C ALA A 50 -6.60 4.48 -0.92
N LYS A 51 -6.94 5.76 -1.08
CA LYS A 51 -7.38 6.32 -2.38
C LYS A 51 -6.32 6.11 -3.46
N ARG A 52 -5.06 6.48 -3.19
CA ARG A 52 -3.96 6.36 -4.16
C ARG A 52 -3.68 4.91 -4.55
N VAL A 53 -3.76 3.98 -3.60
CA VAL A 53 -3.62 2.54 -3.87
C VAL A 53 -4.79 2.04 -4.72
N ALA A 54 -6.02 2.46 -4.43
CA ALA A 54 -7.19 2.09 -5.22
C ALA A 54 -7.07 2.60 -6.67
N ASP A 55 -6.64 3.85 -6.87
CA ASP A 55 -6.41 4.42 -8.21
C ASP A 55 -5.38 3.60 -9.00
N GLU A 56 -4.31 3.14 -8.33
CA GLU A 56 -3.23 2.35 -8.95
C GLU A 56 -3.68 0.92 -9.29
N LEU A 57 -4.57 0.35 -8.48
CA LEU A 57 -5.22 -0.93 -8.75
C LEU A 57 -6.21 -0.84 -9.92
N ILE A 58 -6.97 0.27 -10.02
CA ILE A 58 -7.90 0.52 -11.13
C ILE A 58 -7.16 0.61 -12.45
N LYS A 59 -6.02 1.32 -12.49
CA LYS A 59 -5.15 1.39 -13.69
C LYS A 59 -4.68 0.01 -14.16
N ARG A 60 -4.61 -0.98 -13.27
CA ARG A 60 -4.24 -2.37 -13.56
C ARG A 60 -5.43 -3.25 -13.94
N GLY A 61 -6.61 -2.66 -14.16
CA GLY A 61 -7.81 -3.37 -14.61
C GLY A 61 -8.69 -3.95 -13.49
N ILE A 62 -8.42 -3.63 -12.22
CA ILE A 62 -9.27 -4.05 -11.11
C ILE A 62 -10.50 -3.15 -11.04
N SER A 63 -11.69 -3.73 -10.86
CA SER A 63 -12.92 -2.96 -10.72
C SER A 63 -12.84 -1.98 -9.56
N ALA A 64 -13.47 -0.80 -9.68
CA ALA A 64 -13.40 0.25 -8.66
C ALA A 64 -13.80 -0.24 -7.26
N THR A 65 -14.85 -1.06 -7.18
CA THR A 65 -15.33 -1.65 -5.92
C THR A 65 -14.28 -2.57 -5.29
N HIS A 66 -13.72 -3.50 -6.07
CA HIS A 66 -12.70 -4.43 -5.58
C HIS A 66 -11.40 -3.70 -5.24
N ALA A 67 -11.00 -2.73 -6.05
CA ALA A 67 -9.81 -1.90 -5.82
C ALA A 67 -9.92 -1.12 -4.51
N SER A 68 -11.08 -0.50 -4.24
CA SER A 68 -11.32 0.21 -2.99
C SER A 68 -11.26 -0.73 -1.77
N GLN A 69 -11.92 -1.88 -1.83
CA GLN A 69 -11.88 -2.86 -0.73
C GLN A 69 -10.47 -3.39 -0.48
N LEU A 70 -9.73 -3.73 -1.54
CA LEU A 70 -8.36 -4.21 -1.46
C LEU A 70 -7.42 -3.14 -0.91
N ALA A 71 -7.55 -1.90 -1.34
CA ALA A 71 -6.75 -0.79 -0.84
C ALA A 71 -6.93 -0.57 0.67
N HIS A 72 -8.16 -0.64 1.18
CA HIS A 72 -8.42 -0.55 2.62
C HIS A 72 -7.79 -1.71 3.40
N LYS A 73 -7.88 -2.95 2.87
CA LYS A 73 -7.23 -4.13 3.48
C LYS A 73 -5.71 -3.94 3.55
N LEU A 74 -5.09 -3.50 2.45
CA LEU A 74 -3.65 -3.26 2.36
C LEU A 74 -3.17 -2.17 3.32
N VAL A 75 -3.87 -1.04 3.37
CA VAL A 75 -3.56 0.05 4.31
C VAL A 75 -3.66 -0.44 5.74
N LYS A 76 -4.73 -1.16 6.10
CA LYS A 76 -4.90 -1.71 7.45
C LYS A 76 -3.76 -2.68 7.80
N ALA A 77 -3.43 -3.61 6.89
CA ALA A 77 -2.36 -4.58 7.07
C ALA A 77 -1.00 -3.93 7.37
N VAL A 78 -0.72 -2.79 6.73
CA VAL A 78 0.53 -2.05 6.91
C VAL A 78 0.48 -1.11 8.10
N ALA A 79 -0.70 -0.62 8.51
CA ALA A 79 -0.84 0.31 9.63
C ALA A 79 -0.82 -0.37 11.01
N THR A 80 -1.27 -1.63 11.11
CA THR A 80 -1.42 -2.33 12.40
C THR A 80 -0.21 -3.15 12.86
N GLN A 81 0.84 -3.26 12.04
CA GLN A 81 2.13 -3.87 12.43
C GLN A 81 3.09 -2.82 13.00
#